data_AF-A0A933AT06-F1
#
_entry.id   AF-A0A933AT06-F1
#
_cell.length_a   1.000
_cell.length_b   1.000
_cell.length_c   1.000
_cell.angle_alpha   90.00
_cell.angle_beta   90.00
_cell.angle_gamma   90.00
#
_symmetry.space_group_name_H-M   'P 1'
#
loop_
_entity.id
_entity.type
_entity.pdbx_description
1 polymer ?
#
loop_
_entity_poly.entity_id
_entity_poly.type
_entity_poly.pdbx_seq_one_letter_code
_entity_poly.pdbx_strand_id
1 'polypeptide(L)'
;MKWLAGLFAILLILVVVAADRGQLPGVVRALYAFPGGDKVGHFVLLGILSFLVNVSITARQDGSRRIVLASLAIAVLVTIEEWSQVLFGTRSPSWEDLASSCAGIAFSAGLVWLVRRHN
;
A
#
# COMPACT_ATOMS: atom_id res chain seq x y z
N MET A 1 -10.61 9.37 10.17
CA MET A 1 -9.35 8.96 9.53
C MET A 1 -8.81 7.65 10.12
N LYS A 2 -8.51 7.56 11.43
CA LYS A 2 -7.95 6.33 12.04
C LYS A 2 -8.75 5.05 11.79
N TRP A 3 -10.07 5.09 11.97
CA TRP A 3 -10.97 3.97 11.67
C TRP A 3 -10.94 3.56 10.20
N LEU A 4 -10.94 4.54 9.29
CA LEU A 4 -10.86 4.30 7.85
C LEU A 4 -9.52 3.68 7.45
N ALA A 5 -8.41 4.15 8.03
CA ALA A 5 -7.09 3.55 7.83
C ALA A 5 -7.06 2.09 8.31
N GLY A 6 -7.64 1.80 9.49
CA GLY A 6 -7.74 0.45 10.02
C GLY A 6 -8.59 -0.47 9.15
N LEU A 7 -9.78 -0.03 8.72
CA LEU A 7 -10.67 -0.78 7.83
C LEU A 7 -10.00 -1.05 6.48
N PHE A 8 -9.33 -0.04 5.90
CA PHE A 8 -8.62 -0.20 4.64
C PHE A 8 -7.42 -1.15 4.78
N ALA A 9 -6.67 -1.10 5.89
CA ALA A 9 -5.60 -2.06 6.16
C ALA A 9 -6.12 -3.49 6.26
N ILE A 10 -7.26 -3.71 6.94
CA ILE A 10 -7.90 -5.03 7.00
C ILE A 10 -8.32 -5.48 5.60
N LEU A 11 -8.95 -4.60 4.81
CA LEU A 11 -9.30 -4.89 3.43
C LEU A 11 -8.06 -5.28 2.61
N LEU A 12 -6.97 -4.54 2.74
CA LEU A 12 -5.74 -4.81 2.01
C LEU A 12 -5.15 -6.17 2.38
N ILE A 13 -5.13 -6.51 3.68
CA ILE A 13 -4.69 -7.84 4.15
C ILE A 13 -5.56 -8.94 3.53
N LEU A 14 -6.89 -8.76 3.49
CA LEU A 14 -7.78 -9.74 2.87
C LEU A 14 -7.50 -9.90 1.38
N VAL A 15 -7.23 -8.81 0.66
CA VAL A 15 -6.86 -8.83 -0.76
C VAL A 15 -5.54 -9.55 -0.97
N VAL A 16 -4.50 -9.25 -0.18
CA VAL A 16 -3.19 -9.93 -0.23
C VAL A 16 -3.34 -11.42 0.02
N VAL A 17 -4.02 -11.81 1.10
CA VAL A 17 -4.22 -13.24 1.42
C VAL A 17 -5.01 -13.96 0.33
N ALA A 18 -6.01 -13.31 -0.26
CA ALA A 18 -6.75 -13.87 -1.39
C ALA A 18 -5.89 -13.98 -2.65
N ALA A 19 -5.02 -13.00 -2.90
CA ALA A 19 -4.06 -13.01 -4.01
C ALA A 19 -3.04 -14.13 -3.87
N ASP A 20 -2.42 -14.26 -2.70
CA ASP A 20 -1.41 -15.27 -2.38
C ASP A 20 -1.98 -16.69 -2.40
N ARG A 21 -3.28 -16.86 -2.22
CA ARG A 21 -3.94 -18.17 -2.38
C ARG A 21 -4.48 -18.41 -3.78
N GLY A 22 -4.36 -17.44 -4.69
CA GLY A 22 -4.98 -17.50 -6.01
C GLY A 22 -6.51 -17.46 -5.98
N GLN A 23 -7.11 -17.03 -4.86
CA GLN A 23 -8.54 -17.05 -4.54
C GLN A 23 -9.24 -15.69 -4.78
N LEU A 24 -8.60 -14.76 -5.52
CA LEU A 24 -9.22 -13.49 -5.87
C LEU A 24 -10.54 -13.72 -6.63
N PRO A 25 -11.64 -13.02 -6.28
CA PRO A 25 -12.90 -13.13 -7.00
C PRO A 25 -12.73 -12.81 -8.48
N GLY A 26 -13.46 -13.51 -9.36
CA GLY A 26 -13.30 -13.36 -10.82
C GLY A 26 -13.50 -11.94 -11.33
N VAL A 27 -14.42 -11.16 -10.73
CA VAL A 27 -14.63 -9.74 -11.05
C VAL A 27 -13.40 -8.91 -10.73
N VAL A 28 -12.79 -9.17 -9.58
CA VAL A 28 -11.59 -8.47 -9.11
C VAL A 28 -10.44 -8.83 -10.06
N ARG A 29 -10.25 -10.12 -10.36
CA ARG A 29 -9.26 -10.58 -11.35
C ARG A 29 -9.43 -9.92 -12.72
N ALA A 30 -10.66 -9.75 -13.20
CA ALA A 30 -10.94 -9.09 -14.48
C ALA A 30 -10.60 -7.59 -14.48
N LEU A 31 -10.77 -6.89 -13.35
CA LEU A 31 -10.51 -5.45 -13.25
C LEU A 31 -9.03 -5.08 -13.46
N TYR A 32 -8.11 -5.99 -13.16
CA TYR A 32 -6.66 -5.80 -13.38
C TYR A 32 -6.08 -6.79 -14.39
N ALA A 33 -6.91 -7.45 -15.18
CA ALA A 33 -6.49 -8.33 -16.28
C ALA A 33 -6.07 -7.52 -17.51
N PHE A 34 -5.04 -6.68 -17.37
CA PHE A 34 -4.42 -5.93 -18.45
C PHE A 34 -2.90 -5.82 -18.21
N PRO A 35 -2.09 -5.49 -19.23
CA PRO A 35 -0.64 -5.39 -19.07
C PRO A 35 -0.26 -4.38 -17.99
N GLY A 36 0.37 -4.85 -16.91
CA GLY A 36 0.77 -4.03 -15.76
C GLY A 36 -0.33 -3.70 -14.75
N GLY A 37 -1.50 -4.36 -14.82
CA GLY A 37 -2.59 -4.14 -13.87
C GLY A 37 -2.19 -4.40 -12.42
N ASP A 38 -1.30 -5.37 -12.19
CA ASP A 38 -0.75 -5.69 -10.86
C ASP A 38 0.03 -4.49 -10.28
N LYS A 39 0.93 -3.91 -11.07
CA LYS A 39 1.73 -2.71 -10.71
C LYS A 39 0.84 -1.52 -10.36
N VAL A 40 -0.22 -1.29 -11.14
CA VAL A 40 -1.20 -0.25 -10.86
C VAL A 40 -1.92 -0.54 -9.54
N GLY A 41 -2.30 -1.80 -9.30
CA GLY A 41 -2.85 -2.25 -8.02
C GLY A 41 -1.92 -1.95 -6.85
N HIS A 42 -0.65 -2.35 -6.94
CA HIS A 42 0.38 -2.07 -5.95
C HIS A 42 0.55 -0.57 -5.69
N PHE A 43 0.67 0.25 -6.73
CA PHE A 43 0.77 1.71 -6.58
C PHE A 43 -0.45 2.30 -5.87
N VAL A 44 -1.66 1.96 -6.33
CA VAL A 44 -2.91 2.55 -5.85
C VAL A 44 -3.23 2.09 -4.43
N LEU A 45 -3.18 0.79 -4.16
CA LEU A 45 -3.56 0.22 -2.87
C LEU A 45 -2.60 0.66 -1.77
N LEU A 46 -1.27 0.57 -2.00
CA LEU A 46 -0.29 1.00 -1.02
C LEU A 46 -0.24 2.53 -0.89
N GLY A 47 -0.53 3.26 -1.96
CA GLY A 47 -0.72 4.70 -1.93
C GLY A 47 -1.88 5.13 -1.03
N ILE A 48 -3.07 4.53 -1.22
CA ILE A 48 -4.25 4.82 -0.37
C ILE A 48 -3.94 4.48 1.09
N LEU A 49 -3.33 3.33 1.37
CA LEU A 49 -2.94 2.96 2.74
C LEU A 49 -1.99 4.01 3.34
N SER A 50 -0.92 4.36 2.62
CA SER A 50 0.06 5.36 3.04
C SER A 50 -0.61 6.71 3.31
N PHE A 51 -1.48 7.18 2.43
CA PHE A 51 -2.22 8.43 2.60
C PHE A 51 -3.07 8.41 3.89
N LEU A 52 -3.90 7.37 4.06
CA LEU A 52 -4.80 7.26 5.21
C LEU A 52 -4.05 7.18 6.54
N VAL A 53 -2.95 6.42 6.59
CA VAL A 53 -2.10 6.31 7.78
C VAL A 53 -1.43 7.65 8.07
N ASN A 54 -0.79 8.26 7.08
CA ASN A 54 -0.06 9.52 7.24
C ASN A 54 -0.99 10.66 7.68
N VAL A 55 -2.19 10.79 7.11
CA VAL A 55 -3.18 11.78 7.56
C VAL A 55 -3.63 11.51 9.00
N SER A 56 -3.78 10.25 9.39
CA SER A 56 -4.26 9.83 10.72
C SER A 56 -3.29 10.15 11.86
N ILE A 57 -1.98 10.06 11.61
CA ILE A 57 -0.92 10.25 12.63
C ILE A 57 -0.40 11.70 12.72
N THR A 58 -0.61 12.49 11.67
CA THR A 58 -0.18 13.90 11.58
C THR A 58 -1.24 14.90 12.03
N ALA A 59 -2.29 14.44 12.72
CA ALA A 59 -3.36 15.31 13.22
C ALA A 59 -2.93 16.26 14.36
N ARG A 60 -1.71 16.16 14.90
CA ARG A 60 -1.14 17.06 15.93
C ARG A 60 0.27 17.45 15.50
N GLN A 61 0.67 18.72 15.68
CA GLN A 61 1.85 19.37 15.05
C GLN A 61 3.18 18.59 15.24
N ASP A 62 4.11 18.80 14.30
CA ASP A 62 5.29 17.99 13.93
C ASP A 62 5.01 16.67 13.19
N GLY A 63 4.49 16.83 11.97
CA GLY A 63 4.09 15.73 11.09
C GLY A 63 5.19 15.12 10.21
N SER A 64 6.27 15.84 9.89
CA SER A 64 7.25 15.40 8.87
C SER A 64 7.97 14.10 9.26
N ARG A 65 8.53 14.03 10.48
CA ARG A 65 9.17 12.81 11.00
C ARG A 65 8.19 11.64 11.07
N ARG A 66 6.95 11.90 11.47
CA ARG A 66 5.90 10.86 11.55
C ARG A 66 5.52 10.34 10.17
N ILE A 67 5.45 11.22 9.16
CA ILE A 67 5.18 10.83 7.77
C ILE A 67 6.26 9.88 7.26
N VAL A 68 7.52 10.25 7.47
CA VAL A 68 8.66 9.43 7.03
C VAL A 68 8.65 8.06 7.73
N LEU A 69 8.49 8.03 9.06
CA LEU A 69 8.50 6.78 9.81
C LEU A 69 7.35 5.85 9.44
N ALA A 70 6.13 6.37 9.26
CA ALA A 70 5.00 5.55 8.86
C ALA A 70 5.12 5.04 7.42
N SER A 71 5.60 5.88 6.50
CA SER A 71 5.83 5.49 5.11
C SER A 71 6.92 4.42 5.01
N LEU A 72 8.00 4.55 5.79
CA LEU A 72 9.05 3.55 5.88
C LEU A 72 8.54 2.24 6.49
N ALA A 73 7.70 2.30 7.52
CA ALA A 73 7.09 1.10 8.10
C ALA A 73 6.22 0.36 7.06
N ILE A 74 5.41 1.08 6.29
CA ILE A 74 4.60 0.47 5.21
C ILE A 74 5.50 -0.11 4.11
N ALA A 75 6.58 0.59 3.74
CA ALA A 75 7.55 0.10 2.76
C ALA A 75 8.25 -1.20 3.21
N VAL A 76 8.59 -1.31 4.49
CA VAL A 76 9.14 -2.56 5.07
C VAL A 76 8.08 -3.66 5.05
N LEU A 77 6.83 -3.35 5.41
CA LEU A 77 5.75 -4.35 5.39
C LEU A 77 5.48 -4.90 3.99
N VAL A 78 5.43 -4.06 2.96
CA VAL A 78 5.25 -4.53 1.57
C VAL A 78 6.47 -5.29 1.06
N THR A 79 7.69 -4.92 1.49
CA THR A 79 8.89 -5.72 1.22
C THR A 79 8.75 -7.13 1.81
N ILE A 80 8.29 -7.24 3.06
CA ILE A 80 8.09 -8.55 3.69
C ILE A 80 7.00 -9.34 2.99
N GLU A 81 5.90 -8.69 2.61
CA GLU A 81 4.80 -9.32 1.88
C GLU A 81 5.23 -9.87 0.53
N GLU A 82 5.93 -9.07 -0.30
CA GLU A 82 6.50 -9.51 -1.58
C GLU A 82 7.42 -10.73 -1.41
N TRP A 83 8.30 -10.73 -0.40
CA TRP A 83 9.15 -11.90 -0.13
C TRP A 83 8.35 -13.11 0.39
N SER A 84 7.25 -12.89 1.10
CA SER A 84 6.40 -13.96 1.62
C SER A 84 5.71 -14.75 0.52
N GLN A 85 5.54 -14.17 -0.67
CA GLN A 85 4.93 -14.84 -1.84
C GLN A 85 5.67 -16.13 -2.23
N VAL A 86 6.99 -16.23 -1.96
CA VAL A 86 7.78 -17.46 -2.13
C VAL A 86 7.18 -18.66 -1.39
N LEU A 87 6.52 -18.42 -0.25
CA LEU A 87 5.94 -19.46 0.59
C LEU A 87 4.61 -20.01 0.04
N PHE A 88 3.93 -19.24 -0.82
CA PHE A 88 2.60 -19.59 -1.32
C PHE A 88 2.62 -20.18 -2.74
N GLY A 89 3.65 -19.87 -3.54
CA GLY A 89 3.89 -20.48 -4.85
C GLY A 89 2.88 -20.13 -5.95
N THR A 90 1.85 -19.33 -5.64
CA THR A 90 0.87 -18.80 -6.61
C THR A 90 1.35 -17.50 -7.27
N ARG A 91 2.19 -16.74 -6.58
CA ARG A 91 2.85 -15.50 -7.02
C ARG A 91 4.35 -15.61 -6.75
N SER A 92 5.12 -14.78 -7.43
CA SER A 92 6.57 -14.71 -7.27
C SER A 92 6.96 -13.28 -6.94
N PRO A 93 7.92 -13.07 -6.02
CA PRO A 93 8.37 -11.73 -5.66
C PRO A 93 8.84 -10.96 -6.88
N SER A 94 8.47 -9.69 -6.95
CA SER A 94 8.73 -8.85 -8.11
C SER A 94 9.30 -7.50 -7.68
N TRP A 95 10.50 -7.19 -8.18
CA TRP A 95 11.10 -5.87 -7.99
C TRP A 95 10.25 -4.74 -8.58
N GLU A 96 9.48 -5.04 -9.63
CA GLU A 96 8.61 -4.08 -10.29
C GLU A 96 7.37 -3.76 -9.45
N ASP A 97 6.82 -4.76 -8.76
CA ASP A 97 5.68 -4.59 -7.87
C ASP A 97 6.09 -3.91 -6.55
N LEU A 98 7.29 -4.24 -6.04
CA LEU A 98 7.89 -3.51 -4.93
C LEU A 98 8.18 -2.04 -5.29
N ALA A 99 8.74 -1.77 -6.48
CA ALA A 99 8.99 -0.41 -6.95
C ALA A 99 7.68 0.38 -7.09
N SER A 100 6.64 -0.25 -7.63
CA SER A 100 5.31 0.34 -7.79
C SER A 100 4.67 0.67 -6.43
N SER A 101 4.81 -0.24 -5.47
CA SER A 101 4.37 -0.05 -4.09
C SER A 101 5.09 1.12 -3.42
N CYS A 102 6.42 1.15 -3.49
CA CYS A 102 7.25 2.24 -2.97
C CYS A 102 6.90 3.59 -3.62
N ALA A 103 6.66 3.61 -4.93
CA ALA A 103 6.25 4.82 -5.65
C ALA A 103 4.89 5.34 -5.15
N GLY A 104 3.91 4.46 -4.95
CA GLY A 104 2.59 4.85 -4.41
C GLY A 104 2.68 5.38 -2.98
N ILE A 105 3.50 4.75 -2.13
CA ILE A 105 3.77 5.17 -0.76
C ILE A 105 4.42 6.55 -0.74
N ALA A 106 5.49 6.76 -1.52
CA ALA A 106 6.23 8.01 -1.59
C ALA A 106 5.39 9.16 -2.15
N PHE A 107 4.63 8.91 -3.22
CA PHE A 107 3.69 9.86 -3.80
C PHE A 107 2.69 10.36 -2.76
N SER A 108 2.06 9.42 -2.05
CA SER A 108 1.04 9.73 -1.04
C SER A 108 1.61 10.44 0.18
N ALA A 109 2.81 10.05 0.62
CA ALA A 109 3.54 10.73 1.69
C ALA A 109 3.86 12.19 1.31
N GLY A 110 4.31 12.42 0.08
CA GLY A 110 4.55 13.75 -0.48
C GLY A 110 3.30 14.62 -0.54
N LEU A 111 2.16 14.04 -0.96
CA LEU A 111 0.87 14.73 -0.94
C LEU A 111 0.47 15.16 0.47
N VAL A 112 0.56 14.26 1.46
CA VAL A 112 0.23 14.61 2.85
C VAL A 112 1.18 15.70 3.37
N TRP A 113 2.47 15.61 3.07
CA TRP A 113 3.43 16.63 3.46
C TRP A 113 3.10 18.00 2.86
N LEU A 114 2.77 18.05 1.57
CA LEU A 114 2.40 19.29 0.88
C LEU A 114 1.14 19.92 1.50
N VAL A 115 0.10 19.13 1.74
CA VAL A 115 -1.16 19.61 2.36
C VAL A 115 -0.90 20.13 3.78
N ARG A 116 0.00 19.50 4.54
CA ARG A 116 0.32 19.90 5.92
C ARG A 116 1.28 21.09 6.00
N ARG A 117 2.03 21.39 4.94
CA ARG A 117 2.90 22.57 4.88
C ARG A 117 2.12 23.88 4.71
N HIS A 118 0.94 23.80 4.09
CA HIS A 118 0.10 24.96 3.76
C HIS A 118 -1.05 25.22 4.76
N ASN A 119 -1.15 24.44 5.84
CA ASN A 119 -2.12 24.62 6.94
C ASN A 119 -1.39 24.90 8.26
#